data_AF-A0A7J6Q9V0-F1
#
_entry.id   AF-A0A7J6Q9V0-F1
#
_cell.length_a   1.000
_cell.length_b   1.000
_cell.length_c   1.000
_cell.angle_alpha   90.00
_cell.angle_beta   90.00
_cell.angle_gamma   90.00
#
_symmetry.space_group_name_H-M   'P 1'
#
loop_
_entity.id
_entity.type
_entity.pdbx_description
1 polymer ?
#
loop_
_entity_poly.entity_id
_entity_poly.type
_entity_poly.pdbx_seq_one_letter_code
_entity_poly.pdbx_strand_id
1 'polypeptide(L)'
;DATEAATDQCNLAKICHLIRESDANTDLELQLLSVMRQHLGHGSPAKLTVTLVPVVYRAMKLAPKVRTLELQHTRLFNSTKKAFQFIYKTLDAYGSHCLLGGGPTAAMQTLKMWLDAAAVAGYVEVNLYGEGAFESICCEFINRALGTYEDDITD
;
A
#
# COMPACT_ATOMS: atom_id res chain seq x y z
N ASP A 1 0.84 -12.88 21.72
CA ASP A 1 1.16 -11.92 22.79
C ASP A 1 1.17 -10.52 22.17
N ALA A 2 0.43 -9.54 22.70
CA ALA A 2 0.29 -8.22 22.08
C ALA A 2 1.63 -7.45 22.02
N THR A 3 2.52 -7.73 22.97
CA THR A 3 3.85 -7.11 23.09
C THR A 3 4.79 -7.56 21.98
N GLU A 4 4.70 -8.84 21.59
CA GLU A 4 5.46 -9.44 20.49
C GLU A 4 4.99 -8.88 19.14
N ALA A 5 3.68 -8.79 18.92
CA ALA A 5 3.10 -8.21 17.69
C ALA A 5 3.51 -6.74 17.48
N ALA A 6 3.52 -5.94 18.55
CA ALA A 6 3.98 -4.55 18.50
C ALA A 6 5.49 -4.45 18.18
N THR A 7 6.29 -5.35 18.72
CA THR A 7 7.73 -5.42 18.45
C THR A 7 8.01 -5.78 16.99
N ASP A 8 7.29 -6.78 16.46
CA ASP A 8 7.36 -7.17 15.06
C ASP A 8 6.97 -6.02 14.12
N GLN A 9 5.87 -5.32 14.42
CA GLN A 9 5.46 -4.15 13.64
C GLN A 9 6.52 -3.05 13.65
N CYS A 10 7.12 -2.78 14.81
CA CYS A 10 8.17 -1.78 14.96
C CYS A 10 9.42 -2.15 14.15
N ASN A 11 9.85 -3.41 14.21
CA ASN A 11 11.00 -3.89 13.46
C ASN A 11 10.75 -3.87 11.95
N LEU A 12 9.55 -4.22 11.51
CA LEU A 12 9.17 -4.12 10.09
C LEU A 12 9.10 -2.68 9.61
N ALA A 13 8.56 -1.76 10.41
CA ALA A 13 8.56 -0.35 10.10
C ALA A 13 10.00 0.19 9.95
N LYS A 14 10.94 -0.25 10.81
CA LYS A 14 12.37 0.08 10.68
C LYS A 14 12.95 -0.50 9.40
N ILE A 15 12.68 -1.75 9.06
CA ILE A 15 13.14 -2.36 7.80
C ILE A 15 12.60 -1.60 6.58
N CYS A 16 11.28 -1.34 6.53
CA CYS A 16 10.67 -0.54 5.47
C CYS A 16 11.24 0.88 5.41
N HIS A 17 11.67 1.46 6.53
CA HIS A 17 12.37 2.73 6.56
C HIS A 17 13.79 2.63 6.00
N LEU A 18 14.53 1.56 6.34
CA LEU A 18 15.90 1.33 5.89
C LEU A 18 16.00 0.95 4.41
N ILE A 19 14.92 0.42 3.81
CA ILE A 19 14.80 0.18 2.35
C ILE A 19 14.71 1.51 1.56
N ARG A 20 15.21 2.63 2.11
CA ARG A 20 15.49 3.85 1.33
C ARG A 20 16.76 3.62 0.53
N GLU A 21 16.57 3.07 -0.65
CA GLU A 21 17.54 3.27 -1.71
C GLU A 21 17.62 4.77 -2.05
N SER A 22 18.77 5.20 -2.56
CA SER A 22 18.90 6.55 -3.12
C SER A 22 17.75 6.83 -4.11
N ASP A 23 17.33 8.08 -4.28
CA ASP A 23 16.21 8.45 -5.17
C ASP A 23 16.40 7.99 -6.63
N ALA A 24 17.55 7.41 -6.98
CA ALA A 24 17.90 6.85 -8.28
C ALA A 24 17.45 5.40 -8.54
N ASN A 25 16.98 4.62 -7.56
CA ASN A 25 16.63 3.20 -7.81
C ASN A 25 15.31 2.73 -7.16
N THR A 26 14.20 3.24 -7.69
CA THR A 26 12.85 2.86 -7.26
C THR A 26 12.46 1.42 -7.64
N ASP A 27 13.10 0.83 -8.66
CA ASP A 27 12.86 -0.55 -9.08
C ASP A 27 13.33 -1.55 -8.02
N LEU A 28 14.53 -1.36 -7.47
CA LEU A 28 15.04 -2.18 -6.38
C LEU A 28 14.15 -2.05 -5.14
N GLU A 29 13.69 -0.83 -4.84
CA GLU A 29 12.78 -0.60 -3.72
C GLU A 29 11.46 -1.40 -3.89
N LEU A 30 10.84 -1.35 -5.06
CA LEU A 30 9.62 -2.11 -5.34
C LEU A 30 9.86 -3.62 -5.34
N GLN A 31 11.02 -4.08 -5.81
CA GLN A 31 11.42 -5.49 -5.74
C GLN A 31 11.56 -5.97 -4.30
N LEU A 32 12.23 -5.19 -3.44
CA LEU A 32 12.36 -5.49 -2.01
C LEU A 32 11.00 -5.54 -1.33
N LEU A 33 10.11 -4.57 -1.61
CA LEU A 33 8.74 -4.59 -1.09
C LEU A 33 7.95 -5.82 -1.59
N SER A 34 8.20 -6.27 -2.81
CA SER A 34 7.59 -7.50 -3.35
C SER A 34 8.06 -8.75 -2.62
N VAL A 35 9.37 -8.86 -2.36
CA VAL A 35 9.95 -9.94 -1.55
C VAL A 35 9.42 -9.90 -0.12
N MET A 36 9.38 -8.71 0.50
CA MET A 36 8.78 -8.52 1.83
C MET A 36 7.34 -9.00 1.85
N ARG A 37 6.51 -8.58 0.89
CA ARG A 37 5.12 -9.03 0.81
C ARG A 37 5.02 -10.55 0.67
N GLN A 38 5.88 -11.19 -0.13
CA GLN A 38 5.87 -12.64 -0.26
C GLN A 38 6.16 -13.34 1.08
N HIS A 39 7.15 -12.88 1.84
CA HIS A 39 7.49 -13.52 3.12
C HIS A 39 6.57 -13.11 4.27
N LEU A 40 6.04 -11.89 4.25
CA LEU A 40 5.23 -11.31 5.33
C LEU A 40 3.73 -11.43 5.07
N GLY A 41 3.32 -11.75 3.85
CA GLY A 41 1.95 -11.99 3.42
C GLY A 41 1.47 -13.42 3.69
N HIS A 42 2.26 -14.20 4.42
CA HIS A 42 1.89 -15.52 4.91
C HIS A 42 1.80 -15.48 6.44
N GLY A 43 0.66 -15.87 7.00
CA GLY A 43 0.46 -15.89 8.45
C GLY A 43 -1.00 -15.90 8.84
N SER A 44 -1.24 -15.92 10.15
CA SER A 44 -2.58 -15.72 10.70
C SER A 44 -3.08 -14.30 10.42
N PRO A 45 -4.40 -14.06 10.36
CA PRO A 45 -4.99 -12.73 10.28
C PRO A 45 -4.35 -11.70 11.24
N ALA A 46 -4.14 -12.09 12.50
CA ALA A 46 -3.54 -11.25 13.53
C ALA A 46 -2.07 -10.87 13.26
N LYS A 47 -1.34 -11.63 12.44
CA LYS A 47 0.01 -11.29 12.02
C LYS A 47 -0.03 -10.35 10.80
N LEU A 48 -0.93 -10.62 9.87
CA LEU A 48 -1.07 -9.81 8.65
C LEU A 48 -1.52 -8.38 8.93
N THR A 49 -2.31 -8.16 10.00
CA THR A 49 -2.70 -6.83 10.48
C THR A 49 -1.51 -5.95 10.84
N VAL A 50 -0.40 -6.54 11.30
CA VAL A 50 0.80 -5.80 11.70
C VAL A 50 1.90 -5.80 10.64
N THR A 51 1.98 -6.85 9.81
CA THR A 51 3.11 -7.00 8.87
C THR A 51 2.91 -6.31 7.52
N LEU A 52 1.68 -6.25 7.00
CA LEU A 52 1.42 -5.73 5.65
C LEU A 52 1.25 -4.21 5.60
N VAL A 53 0.77 -3.61 6.70
CA VAL A 53 0.59 -2.15 6.83
C VAL A 53 1.85 -1.36 6.45
N PRO A 54 3.03 -1.61 7.06
CA PRO A 54 4.22 -0.84 6.71
C PRO A 54 4.67 -1.03 5.25
N VAL A 55 4.43 -2.21 4.65
CA VAL A 55 4.75 -2.49 3.25
C VAL A 55 3.89 -1.65 2.31
N VAL A 56 2.58 -1.58 2.57
CA VAL A 56 1.64 -0.77 1.78
C VAL A 56 1.99 0.72 1.87
N TYR A 57 2.15 1.25 3.09
CA TYR A 57 2.46 2.68 3.26
C TYR A 57 3.82 3.05 2.67
N ARG A 58 4.76 2.09 2.64
CA ARG A 58 6.02 2.32 1.96
C ARG A 58 5.84 2.40 0.43
N ALA A 59 5.05 1.49 -0.15
CA ALA A 59 4.73 1.53 -1.57
C ALA A 59 3.95 2.81 -1.97
N MET A 60 3.04 3.29 -1.11
CA MET A 60 2.34 4.56 -1.30
C MET A 60 3.30 5.75 -1.37
N LYS A 61 4.36 5.76 -0.54
CA LYS A 61 5.42 6.79 -0.61
C LYS A 61 6.31 6.65 -1.86
N LEU A 62 6.43 5.44 -2.40
CA LEU A 62 7.25 5.15 -3.58
C LEU A 62 6.55 5.56 -4.89
N ALA A 63 5.23 5.39 -5.01
CA ALA A 63 4.50 5.64 -6.26
C ALA A 63 4.69 7.07 -6.82
N PRO A 64 4.60 8.16 -6.04
CA PRO A 64 4.91 9.50 -6.54
C PRO A 64 6.36 9.65 -7.02
N LYS A 65 7.33 9.00 -6.36
CA LYS A 65 8.73 9.04 -6.78
C LYS A 65 8.96 8.34 -8.12
N VAL A 66 8.33 7.17 -8.31
CA VAL A 66 8.35 6.45 -9.59
C VAL A 66 7.82 7.36 -10.69
N ARG A 67 6.72 8.09 -10.43
CA ARG A 67 6.17 9.04 -11.40
C ARG A 67 7.13 10.17 -11.72
N THR A 68 7.76 10.78 -10.71
CA THR A 68 8.74 11.84 -10.93
C THR A 68 9.88 11.37 -11.82
N LEU A 69 10.39 10.15 -11.62
CA LEU A 69 11.45 9.57 -12.45
C LEU A 69 10.97 9.26 -13.89
N GLU A 70 9.73 8.79 -14.06
CA GLU A 70 9.12 8.60 -15.39
C GLU A 70 9.04 9.93 -16.16
N LEU A 71 8.63 11.01 -15.49
CA LEU A 71 8.57 12.37 -16.08
C LEU A 71 9.96 12.89 -16.45
N GLN A 72 11.00 12.46 -15.74
CA GLN A 72 12.40 12.75 -16.07
C GLN A 72 12.98 11.82 -17.15
N HIS A 73 12.14 10.97 -17.77
CA HIS A 73 12.55 9.98 -18.77
C HIS A 73 13.60 8.99 -18.26
N THR A 74 13.65 8.75 -16.94
CA THR A 74 14.48 7.70 -16.36
C THR A 74 13.95 6.34 -16.81
N ARG A 75 14.84 5.45 -17.26
CA ARG A 75 14.45 4.10 -17.67
C ARG A 75 14.17 3.25 -16.43
N LEU A 76 12.89 2.99 -16.19
CA LEU A 76 12.40 2.13 -15.11
C LEU A 76 11.85 0.82 -15.66
N PHE A 77 12.02 -0.28 -14.92
CA PHE A 77 11.37 -1.56 -15.21
C PHE A 77 9.91 -1.58 -14.73
N ASN A 78 9.63 -0.85 -13.65
CA ASN A 78 8.32 -0.74 -13.06
C ASN A 78 7.76 0.66 -13.18
N SER A 79 6.62 0.76 -13.85
CA SER A 79 5.90 2.01 -14.01
C SER A 79 5.14 2.41 -12.74
N THR A 80 4.72 3.67 -12.68
CA THR A 80 3.84 4.18 -11.63
C THR A 80 2.57 3.33 -11.52
N LYS A 81 2.02 2.88 -12.66
CA LYS A 81 0.86 1.97 -12.69
C LYS A 81 1.15 0.62 -12.04
N LYS A 82 2.35 0.06 -12.23
CA LYS A 82 2.76 -1.18 -11.54
C LYS A 82 2.92 -0.97 -10.03
N ALA A 83 3.41 0.20 -9.60
CA ALA A 83 3.47 0.55 -8.18
C ALA A 83 2.05 0.60 -7.56
N PHE A 84 1.08 1.22 -8.23
CA PHE A 84 -0.32 1.20 -7.79
C PHE A 84 -0.96 -0.18 -7.84
N GLN A 85 -0.65 -1.00 -8.85
CA GLN A 85 -1.08 -2.40 -8.88
C GLN A 85 -0.54 -3.20 -7.70
N PHE A 86 0.70 -2.94 -7.29
CA PHE A 86 1.28 -3.54 -6.08
C PHE A 86 0.54 -3.07 -4.83
N ILE A 87 0.28 -1.77 -4.68
CA ILE A 87 -0.51 -1.20 -3.56
C ILE A 87 -1.88 -1.88 -3.49
N TYR A 88 -2.64 -1.91 -4.59
CA TYR A 88 -3.96 -2.53 -4.68
C TYR A 88 -3.92 -3.98 -4.19
N LYS A 89 -3.07 -4.81 -4.81
CA LYS A 89 -3.02 -6.24 -4.48
C LYS A 89 -2.60 -6.49 -3.03
N THR A 90 -1.82 -5.60 -2.44
CA THR A 90 -1.34 -5.76 -1.04
C THR A 90 -2.42 -5.32 -0.06
N LEU A 91 -3.15 -4.24 -0.36
CA LEU A 91 -4.33 -3.81 0.38
C LEU A 91 -5.47 -4.81 0.31
N ASP A 92 -5.71 -5.38 -0.86
CA ASP A 92 -6.75 -6.39 -1.07
C ASP A 92 -6.48 -7.63 -0.21
N ALA A 93 -5.23 -8.12 -0.23
CA ALA A 93 -4.81 -9.20 0.66
C ALA A 93 -4.95 -8.82 2.14
N TYR A 94 -4.56 -7.59 2.53
CA TYR A 94 -4.75 -7.10 3.89
C TYR A 94 -6.24 -7.14 4.29
N GLY A 95 -7.13 -6.54 3.49
CA GLY A 95 -8.56 -6.50 3.75
C GLY A 95 -9.16 -7.89 3.87
N SER A 96 -8.93 -8.78 2.89
CA SER A 96 -9.45 -10.16 2.92
C SER A 96 -9.01 -10.93 4.16
N HIS A 97 -7.78 -10.73 4.65
CA HIS A 97 -7.29 -11.46 5.82
C HIS A 97 -7.70 -10.81 7.14
N CYS A 98 -7.72 -9.48 7.23
CA CYS A 98 -7.92 -8.77 8.48
C CYS A 98 -9.40 -8.61 8.83
N LEU A 99 -10.29 -8.52 7.83
CA LEU A 99 -11.74 -8.46 8.05
C LEU A 99 -12.31 -9.75 8.65
N LEU A 100 -11.72 -10.91 8.33
CA LEU A 100 -12.17 -12.22 8.83
C LEU A 100 -11.97 -12.45 10.35
N GLY A 101 -11.27 -11.55 11.06
CA GLY A 101 -11.02 -11.74 12.49
C GLY A 101 -10.66 -10.49 13.30
N GLY A 102 -10.62 -9.31 12.68
CA GLY A 102 -10.18 -8.06 13.31
C GLY A 102 -11.29 -7.13 13.79
N GLY A 103 -12.56 -7.50 13.56
CA GLY A 103 -13.73 -6.72 13.98
C GLY A 103 -13.79 -5.29 13.41
N PRO A 104 -14.63 -4.41 14.00
CA PRO A 104 -14.86 -3.05 13.48
C PRO A 104 -13.60 -2.20 13.35
N THR A 105 -12.61 -2.42 14.21
CA THR A 105 -11.32 -1.71 14.17
C THR A 105 -10.51 -2.04 12.91
N ALA A 106 -10.53 -3.29 12.46
CA ALA A 106 -9.81 -3.69 11.25
C ALA A 106 -10.52 -3.19 9.98
N ALA A 107 -11.85 -3.11 10.00
CA ALA A 107 -12.64 -2.51 8.92
C ALA A 107 -12.34 -1.02 8.77
N MET A 108 -12.38 -0.25 9.87
CA MET A 108 -11.99 1.16 9.88
C MET A 108 -10.56 1.39 9.37
N GLN A 109 -9.61 0.54 9.78
CA GLN A 109 -8.23 0.63 9.31
C GLN A 109 -8.12 0.33 7.81
N THR A 110 -8.79 -0.71 7.32
CA THR A 110 -8.82 -1.07 5.89
C THR A 110 -9.40 0.06 5.05
N LEU A 111 -10.54 0.61 5.46
CA LEU A 111 -11.17 1.78 4.83
C LEU A 111 -10.19 2.95 4.76
N LYS A 112 -9.55 3.29 5.88
CA LYS A 112 -8.58 4.39 5.92
C LYS A 112 -7.44 4.16 4.93
N MET A 113 -6.90 2.94 4.87
CA MET A 113 -5.79 2.63 3.97
C MET A 113 -6.18 2.70 2.49
N TRP A 114 -7.42 2.32 2.13
CA TRP A 114 -7.94 2.55 0.77
C TRP A 114 -8.06 4.04 0.44
N LEU A 115 -8.58 4.86 1.35
CA LEU A 115 -8.66 6.31 1.16
C LEU A 115 -7.29 6.97 1.06
N ASP A 116 -6.31 6.53 1.86
CA ASP A 116 -4.93 7.00 1.75
C ASP A 116 -4.34 6.64 0.36
N ALA A 117 -4.62 5.45 -0.17
CA ALA A 117 -4.19 5.05 -1.52
C ALA A 117 -4.84 5.92 -2.60
N ALA A 118 -6.14 6.20 -2.45
CA ALA A 118 -6.89 7.10 -3.33
C ALA A 118 -6.29 8.51 -3.31
N ALA A 119 -5.98 9.04 -2.12
CA ALA A 119 -5.36 10.35 -1.98
C ALA A 119 -3.99 10.42 -2.68
N VAL A 120 -3.19 9.36 -2.62
CA VAL A 120 -1.90 9.27 -3.33
C VAL A 120 -2.12 9.21 -4.85
N ALA A 121 -3.07 8.41 -5.33
CA ALA A 121 -3.41 8.36 -6.75
C ALA A 121 -3.91 9.71 -7.29
N GLY A 122 -4.81 10.37 -6.55
CA GLY A 122 -5.29 11.72 -6.86
C GLY A 122 -4.16 12.78 -6.82
N TYR A 123 -3.22 12.67 -5.87
CA TYR A 123 -2.05 13.53 -5.84
C TYR A 123 -1.20 13.35 -7.10
N VAL A 124 -0.92 12.11 -7.51
CA VAL A 124 -0.16 11.80 -8.73
C VAL A 124 -0.89 12.33 -9.96
N GLU A 125 -2.21 12.17 -10.01
CA GLU A 125 -3.04 12.66 -11.11
C GLU A 125 -2.93 14.18 -11.28
N VAL A 126 -3.16 14.93 -10.19
CA VAL A 126 -3.24 16.39 -10.21
C VAL A 126 -1.86 17.05 -10.25
N ASN A 127 -0.87 16.53 -9.51
CA ASN A 127 0.39 17.23 -9.27
C ASN A 127 1.56 16.67 -10.10
N LEU A 128 1.44 15.47 -10.66
CA LEU A 128 2.51 14.79 -11.42
C LEU A 128 2.06 14.41 -12.84
N TYR A 129 1.25 15.29 -13.44
CA TYR A 129 0.78 15.22 -14.82
C TYR A 129 0.17 13.86 -15.18
N GLY A 130 -0.92 13.48 -14.51
CA GLY A 130 -1.56 12.18 -14.72
C GLY A 130 -2.26 12.00 -16.06
N GLU A 131 -2.78 13.09 -16.66
CA GLU A 131 -3.50 13.08 -17.95
C GLU A 131 -4.66 12.04 -17.99
N GLY A 132 -5.35 11.84 -16.87
CA GLY A 132 -6.43 10.87 -16.68
C GLY A 132 -5.95 9.44 -16.40
N ALA A 133 -4.65 9.17 -16.43
CA ALA A 133 -4.11 7.82 -16.32
C ALA A 133 -4.25 7.22 -14.91
N PHE A 134 -4.39 8.04 -13.87
CA PHE A 134 -4.51 7.62 -12.47
C PHE A 134 -5.87 7.94 -11.86
N GLU A 135 -6.72 8.73 -12.55
CA GLU A 135 -8.10 8.97 -12.15
C GLU A 135 -8.88 7.66 -11.94
N SER A 136 -8.85 6.77 -12.93
CA SER A 136 -9.49 5.44 -12.82
C SER A 136 -8.99 4.62 -11.62
N ILE A 137 -7.69 4.70 -11.31
CA ILE A 137 -7.08 4.02 -10.17
C ILE A 137 -7.56 4.64 -8.84
N CYS A 138 -7.65 5.97 -8.79
CA CYS A 138 -8.19 6.69 -7.64
C CYS A 138 -9.64 6.30 -7.36
N CYS A 139 -10.50 6.32 -8.40
CA CYS A 139 -11.90 5.94 -8.30
C CYS A 139 -12.06 4.50 -7.83
N GLU A 140 -11.24 3.57 -8.33
CA GLU A 140 -11.25 2.18 -7.87
C GLU A 140 -10.92 2.08 -6.37
N PHE A 141 -9.91 2.79 -5.87
CA PHE A 141 -9.62 2.82 -4.43
C PHE A 141 -10.76 3.41 -3.59
N ILE A 142 -11.44 4.45 -4.09
CA ILE A 142 -12.62 5.01 -3.43
C ILE A 142 -13.75 3.98 -3.38
N ASN A 143 -14.02 3.27 -4.48
CA ASN A 143 -15.05 2.22 -4.53
C ASN A 143 -14.74 1.09 -3.54
N ARG A 144 -13.48 0.68 -3.41
CA ARG A 144 -13.06 -0.31 -2.39
C ARG A 144 -13.27 0.23 -0.97
N ALA A 145 -12.95 1.49 -0.72
CA ALA A 145 -13.19 2.12 0.59
C ALA A 145 -14.68 2.19 0.96
N LEU A 146 -15.54 2.56 0.00
CA LEU A 146 -16.99 2.61 0.18
C LEU A 146 -17.57 1.22 0.42
N GLY A 147 -17.13 0.20 -0.33
CA GLY A 147 -17.53 -1.19 -0.06
C GLY A 147 -17.19 -1.63 1.35
N THR A 148 -15.96 -1.35 1.84
CA THR A 148 -15.60 -1.64 3.23
C THR A 148 -16.43 -0.86 4.26
N TYR A 149 -16.85 0.37 3.94
CA TYR A 149 -17.73 1.14 4.82
C TYR A 149 -19.11 0.50 4.93
N GLU A 150 -19.71 0.20 3.77
CA GLU A 150 -21.07 -0.31 3.66
C GLU A 150 -21.18 -1.72 4.26
N ASP A 151 -20.28 -2.62 3.86
CA ASP A 151 -20.36 -4.05 4.17
C ASP A 151 -19.83 -4.41 5.58
N ASP A 152 -18.83 -3.68 6.10
CA ASP A 152 -18.07 -4.09 7.30
C ASP A 152 -18.14 -3.09 8.48
N ILE A 153 -18.70 -1.89 8.30
CA ILE A 153 -18.78 -0.85 9.36
C ILE A 153 -20.21 -0.44 9.69
N THR A 154 -21.06 -0.21 8.68
CA THR A 154 -22.42 0.28 8.91
C THR A 154 -23.45 -0.80 9.21
N ASP A 155 -23.20 -2.04 8.79
CA ASP A 155 -23.96 -3.23 9.19
C ASP A 155 -23.53 -3.75 10.58
#